data_AF-A0A358XRD4-F1
#
_entry.id   AF-A0A358XRD4-F1
#
_cell.length_a   1.000
_cell.length_b   1.000
_cell.length_c   1.000
_cell.angle_alpha   90.00
_cell.angle_beta   90.00
_cell.angle_gamma   90.00
#
_symmetry.space_group_name_H-M   'P 1'
#
loop_
_entity.id
_entity.type
_entity.pdbx_description
1 polymer ?
#
loop_
_entity_poly.entity_id
_entity_poly.type
_entity_poly.pdbx_seq_one_letter_code
_entity_poly.pdbx_strand_id
1 'polypeptide(L)'
;MEVAPLVQPNTIAMLSIGNGKSIGYFSEDVKFIDENKNNIFFEVSPGRYLMQTKLVTEKAKAGYLSGFSDAEYMDDLPAHFITVTEFHKGAYRSFEVSGDSMTDGTDASVLDGDIVTGRLIKRELWQSKFHTHKYRYWVVVHKYEGVIIKEIAHHDVNNGILTLRSLNADKTRYPDFEVSLDDVDQIFNVVDISRSL
;
A
#
# COMPACT_ATOMS: atom_id res chain seq x y z
N MET A 1 -20.45 32.91 -11.73
CA MET A 1 -21.66 32.17 -11.32
C MET A 1 -21.14 30.99 -10.51
N GLU A 2 -21.28 31.10 -9.20
CA GLU A 2 -20.71 30.18 -8.21
C GLU A 2 -21.60 28.93 -8.16
N VAL A 3 -21.03 27.76 -8.46
CA VAL A 3 -21.74 26.49 -8.36
C VAL A 3 -21.66 26.02 -6.90
N ALA A 4 -22.78 26.10 -6.19
CA ALA A 4 -22.89 25.58 -4.83
C ALA A 4 -22.75 24.05 -4.83
N PRO A 5 -22.05 23.44 -3.85
CA PRO A 5 -22.04 22.00 -3.70
C PRO A 5 -23.41 21.52 -3.21
N LEU A 6 -23.94 20.50 -3.88
CA LEU A 6 -25.14 19.77 -3.48
C LEU A 6 -24.86 19.00 -2.19
N VAL A 7 -25.45 19.45 -1.07
CA VAL A 7 -25.52 18.67 0.18
C VAL A 7 -26.86 17.93 0.19
N GLN A 8 -26.83 16.60 0.17
CA GLN A 8 -28.00 15.76 0.46
C GLN A 8 -27.87 15.12 1.85
N PRO A 9 -28.97 14.75 2.53
CA PRO A 9 -28.94 14.47 3.97
C PRO A 9 -28.57 13.01 4.31
N ASN A 10 -27.54 12.90 5.17
CA ASN A 10 -27.25 11.88 6.19
C ASN A 10 -27.78 10.45 5.95
N THR A 11 -26.95 9.61 5.33
CA THR A 11 -26.97 8.16 5.59
C THR A 11 -25.75 7.79 6.43
N ILE A 12 -26.02 7.18 7.59
CA ILE A 12 -24.99 6.70 8.52
C ILE A 12 -24.81 5.20 8.26
N ALA A 13 -23.64 4.81 7.77
CA ALA A 13 -23.29 3.40 7.60
C ALA A 13 -22.29 2.93 8.66
N MET A 14 -22.48 1.69 9.10
CA MET A 14 -21.62 1.00 10.04
C MET A 14 -20.58 0.18 9.27
N LEU A 15 -19.31 0.56 9.36
CA LEU A 15 -18.22 -0.19 8.72
C LEU A 15 -17.78 -1.33 9.65
N SER A 16 -18.07 -2.57 9.27
CA SER A 16 -17.45 -3.75 9.86
C SER A 16 -16.16 -4.02 9.13
N ILE A 17 -15.03 -3.73 9.78
CA ILE A 17 -13.74 -4.25 9.34
C ILE A 17 -13.70 -5.69 9.86
N GLY A 18 -13.36 -6.66 9.01
CA GLY A 18 -13.33 -8.08 9.36
C GLY A 18 -12.64 -8.33 10.71
N ASN A 19 -13.18 -9.28 11.46
CA ASN A 19 -12.90 -9.61 12.88
C ASN A 19 -13.50 -8.67 13.94
N GLY A 20 -14.70 -8.13 13.69
CA GLY A 20 -15.64 -7.74 14.76
C GLY A 20 -15.34 -6.42 15.49
N LYS A 21 -14.35 -5.63 15.03
CA LYS A 21 -14.15 -4.26 15.50
C LYS A 21 -14.93 -3.30 14.59
N SER A 22 -16.08 -2.84 15.08
CA SER A 22 -16.83 -1.73 14.50
C SER A 22 -16.11 -0.41 14.81
N ILE A 23 -15.62 0.28 13.79
CA ILE A 23 -15.08 1.63 13.96
C ILE A 23 -16.23 2.60 13.64
N GLY A 24 -16.90 3.10 14.67
CA GLY A 24 -17.71 4.33 14.62
C GLY A 24 -18.77 4.47 13.51
N TYR A 25 -19.34 5.67 13.45
CA TYR A 25 -20.30 6.11 12.44
C TYR A 25 -19.59 7.12 11.54
N PHE A 26 -19.62 6.92 10.22
CA PHE A 26 -19.13 7.91 9.24
C PHE A 26 -20.30 8.30 8.33
N SER A 27 -20.31 9.54 7.84
CA SER A 27 -21.21 9.88 6.74
C SER A 27 -20.74 9.15 5.49
N GLU A 28 -21.65 8.53 4.75
CA GLU A 28 -21.34 7.93 3.43
C GLU A 28 -20.94 8.97 2.37
N ASP A 29 -21.01 10.26 2.71
CA ASP A 29 -20.63 11.36 1.84
C ASP A 29 -19.14 11.29 1.52
N VAL A 30 -18.84 10.75 0.35
CA VAL A 30 -17.51 10.76 -0.24
C VAL A 30 -17.03 12.20 -0.34
N LYS A 31 -16.05 12.56 0.49
CA LYS A 31 -15.56 13.94 0.54
C LYS A 31 -14.67 14.26 -0.66
N PHE A 32 -13.93 13.25 -1.14
CA PHE A 32 -13.05 13.40 -2.28
C PHE A 32 -12.79 12.06 -2.96
N ILE A 33 -12.82 12.06 -4.29
CA ILE A 33 -12.31 10.99 -5.14
C ILE A 33 -11.17 11.61 -5.94
N ASP A 34 -9.99 10.99 -5.90
CA ASP A 34 -8.89 11.43 -6.76
C ASP A 34 -9.30 11.36 -8.24
N GLU A 35 -8.71 12.19 -9.10
CA GLU A 35 -9.05 12.28 -10.54
C GLU A 35 -8.94 10.91 -11.24
N ASN A 36 -8.09 10.02 -10.73
CA ASN A 36 -7.88 8.67 -11.24
C ASN A 36 -8.68 7.59 -10.51
N LYS A 37 -9.58 7.97 -9.60
CA LYS A 37 -10.39 7.06 -8.73
C LYS A 37 -9.58 6.05 -7.91
N ASN A 38 -8.27 6.26 -7.77
CA ASN A 38 -7.39 5.33 -7.06
C ASN A 38 -7.59 5.36 -5.55
N ASN A 39 -7.97 6.51 -5.00
CA ASN A 39 -8.17 6.69 -3.56
C ASN A 39 -9.50 7.42 -3.33
N ILE A 40 -10.28 6.91 -2.38
CA ILE A 40 -11.55 7.50 -1.94
C ILE A 40 -11.36 7.94 -0.50
N PHE A 41 -11.78 9.17 -0.19
CA PHE A 41 -11.63 9.75 1.15
C PHE A 41 -12.98 10.02 1.79
N PHE A 42 -13.13 9.51 3.01
CA PHE A 42 -14.31 9.69 3.86
C PHE A 42 -13.92 10.55 5.06
N GLU A 43 -14.67 11.60 5.36
CA GLU A 43 -14.40 12.40 6.57
C GLU A 43 -14.95 11.72 7.81
N VAL A 44 -14.10 11.66 8.84
CA VAL A 44 -14.42 11.07 10.13
C VAL A 44 -14.73 12.14 11.16
N SER A 45 -13.89 13.15 11.15
CA SER A 45 -13.95 14.32 12.02
C SER A 45 -13.20 15.43 11.29
N PRO A 46 -13.39 16.70 11.68
CA PRO A 46 -12.69 17.82 11.06
C PRO A 46 -11.17 17.56 10.96
N GLY A 47 -10.66 17.48 9.72
CA GLY A 47 -9.23 17.26 9.45
C GLY A 47 -8.72 15.82 9.61
N ARG A 48 -9.62 14.83 9.76
CA ARG A 48 -9.27 13.39 9.76
C ARG A 48 -10.12 12.64 8.75
N TYR A 49 -9.46 11.84 7.93
CA TYR A 49 -10.07 11.11 6.82
C TYR A 49 -9.72 9.64 6.89
N LEU A 50 -10.65 8.78 6.50
CA LEU A 50 -10.32 7.42 6.07
C LEU A 50 -10.02 7.46 4.58
N MET A 51 -8.83 7.00 4.21
CA MET A 51 -8.45 6.77 2.82
C MET A 51 -8.65 5.30 2.50
N GLN A 52 -9.55 5.02 1.57
CA GLN A 52 -9.73 3.70 1.00
C GLN A 52 -8.68 3.42 -0.06
N THR A 53 -8.11 2.22 0.00
CA THR A 53 -7.16 1.67 -0.95
C THR A 53 -7.60 0.25 -1.32
N LYS A 54 -7.15 -0.25 -2.47
CA LYS A 54 -7.40 -1.65 -2.86
C LYS A 54 -6.38 -2.56 -2.18
N LEU A 55 -6.83 -3.69 -1.66
CA LEU A 55 -6.02 -4.67 -0.95
C LEU A 55 -5.71 -5.87 -1.84
N VAL A 56 -4.43 -6.13 -2.05
CA VAL A 56 -3.93 -7.36 -2.65
C VAL A 56 -3.68 -8.36 -1.54
N THR A 57 -4.63 -9.28 -1.35
CA THR A 57 -4.50 -10.40 -0.42
C THR A 57 -3.53 -11.45 -0.95
N GLU A 58 -3.08 -12.36 -0.10
CA GLU A 58 -2.19 -13.46 -0.51
C GLU A 58 -2.79 -14.27 -1.67
N LYS A 59 -4.10 -14.55 -1.62
CA LYS A 59 -4.83 -15.27 -2.66
C LYS A 59 -4.94 -14.49 -3.97
N ALA A 60 -4.93 -13.15 -3.89
CA ALA A 60 -5.02 -12.27 -5.06
C ALA A 60 -3.66 -12.03 -5.74
N LYS A 61 -2.52 -12.33 -5.09
CA LYS A 61 -1.17 -12.01 -5.61
C LYS A 61 -0.93 -12.53 -7.04
N ALA A 62 -1.32 -13.77 -7.34
CA ALA A 62 -1.13 -14.34 -8.67
C ALA A 62 -1.96 -13.62 -9.76
N GLY A 63 -3.21 -13.29 -9.45
CA GLY A 63 -4.07 -12.52 -10.36
C GLY A 63 -3.62 -11.06 -10.50
N TYR A 64 -3.04 -10.49 -9.45
CA TYR A 64 -2.52 -9.13 -9.48
C TYR A 64 -1.36 -8.98 -10.47
N LEU A 65 -0.45 -9.96 -10.54
CA LEU A 65 0.69 -9.92 -11.47
C LEU A 65 0.24 -9.96 -12.94
N SER A 66 -0.85 -10.67 -13.25
CA SER A 66 -1.37 -10.76 -14.62
C SER A 66 -2.43 -9.70 -14.96
N GLY A 67 -3.07 -9.11 -13.95
CA GLY A 67 -4.28 -8.31 -14.10
C GLY A 67 -4.22 -6.90 -13.50
N PHE A 68 -3.08 -6.40 -13.01
CA PHE A 68 -3.03 -5.03 -12.45
C PHE A 68 -3.35 -3.93 -13.48
N SER A 69 -3.27 -4.22 -14.78
CA SER A 69 -3.67 -3.32 -15.87
C SER A 69 -5.16 -3.44 -16.24
N ASP A 70 -5.87 -4.45 -15.70
CA ASP A 70 -7.29 -4.68 -15.91
C ASP A 70 -8.09 -3.93 -14.84
N ALA A 71 -8.90 -2.97 -15.29
CA ALA A 71 -9.70 -2.14 -14.40
C ALA A 71 -10.79 -2.95 -13.67
N GLU A 72 -11.39 -3.95 -14.31
CA GLU A 72 -12.46 -4.76 -13.71
C GLU A 72 -11.90 -5.62 -12.58
N TYR A 73 -10.77 -6.29 -12.83
CA TYR A 73 -10.07 -7.06 -11.79
C TYR A 73 -9.68 -6.18 -10.60
N MET A 74 -9.18 -4.97 -10.86
CA MET A 74 -8.76 -4.04 -9.83
C MET A 74 -9.94 -3.49 -9.01
N ASP A 75 -11.13 -3.44 -9.59
CA ASP A 75 -12.35 -3.04 -8.90
C ASP A 75 -12.86 -4.10 -7.93
N ASP A 76 -12.69 -5.38 -8.27
CA ASP A 76 -13.08 -6.53 -7.42
C ASP A 76 -12.16 -6.75 -6.20
N LEU A 77 -10.99 -6.11 -6.17
CA LEU A 77 -10.10 -6.21 -5.02
C LEU A 77 -10.77 -5.66 -3.75
N PRO A 78 -10.63 -6.34 -2.59
CA PRO A 78 -11.14 -5.86 -1.32
C PRO A 78 -10.64 -4.46 -0.98
N ALA A 79 -11.40 -3.74 -0.18
CA ALA A 79 -11.00 -2.43 0.32
C ALA A 79 -10.21 -2.56 1.63
N HIS A 80 -9.15 -1.76 1.77
CA HIS A 80 -8.47 -1.48 3.03
C HIS A 80 -8.51 0.00 3.34
N PHE A 81 -8.62 0.36 4.62
CA PHE A 81 -8.76 1.75 5.05
C PHE A 81 -7.62 2.14 5.98
N ILE A 82 -7.00 3.28 5.71
CA ILE A 82 -6.03 3.91 6.61
C ILE A 82 -6.50 5.30 7.02
N THR A 83 -6.09 5.77 8.19
CA THR A 83 -6.41 7.13 8.66
C THR A 83 -5.35 8.11 8.18
N VAL A 84 -5.79 9.23 7.60
CA VAL A 84 -4.92 10.31 7.10
C VAL A 84 -5.44 11.67 7.54
N THR A 85 -4.57 12.68 7.58
CA THR A 85 -4.92 14.06 7.96
C THR A 85 -5.03 15.02 6.77
N GLU A 86 -4.64 14.56 5.58
CA GLU A 86 -4.66 15.33 4.34
C GLU A 86 -5.03 14.45 3.15
N PHE A 87 -5.44 15.07 2.05
CA PHE A 87 -5.72 14.36 0.80
C PHE A 87 -4.40 14.11 0.05
N HIS A 88 -3.91 12.89 0.17
CA HIS A 88 -2.68 12.50 -0.52
C HIS A 88 -2.89 12.31 -2.02
N LYS A 89 -1.93 12.79 -2.81
CA LYS A 89 -1.90 12.63 -4.27
C LYS A 89 -1.09 11.40 -4.70
N GLY A 90 -1.52 10.75 -5.77
CA GLY A 90 -0.87 9.59 -6.37
C GLY A 90 -1.59 8.29 -6.01
N ALA A 91 -1.20 7.18 -6.65
CA ALA A 91 -1.86 5.89 -6.43
C ALA A 91 -1.33 5.21 -5.16
N TYR A 92 -2.26 4.71 -4.33
CA TYR A 92 -1.93 3.89 -3.17
C TYR A 92 -2.47 2.47 -3.37
N ARG A 93 -1.80 1.51 -2.73
CA ARG A 93 -2.19 0.09 -2.76
C ARG A 93 -1.82 -0.54 -1.42
N SER A 94 -2.67 -1.44 -0.95
CA SER A 94 -2.38 -2.24 0.24
C SER A 94 -2.05 -3.67 -0.14
N PHE A 95 -1.14 -4.29 0.61
CA PHE A 95 -0.68 -5.65 0.38
C PHE A 95 -0.65 -6.42 1.70
N GLU A 96 -1.21 -7.63 1.66
CA GLU A 96 -1.11 -8.56 2.78
C GLU A 96 0.29 -9.19 2.83
N VAL A 97 0.94 -9.06 3.99
CA VAL A 97 2.24 -9.64 4.28
C VAL A 97 2.09 -11.13 4.49
N SER A 98 2.98 -11.91 3.88
CA SER A 98 3.04 -13.36 4.05
C SER A 98 4.47 -13.77 4.42
N GLY A 99 4.60 -14.64 5.41
CA GLY A 99 5.85 -15.18 5.93
C GLY A 99 6.53 -14.29 6.98
N ASP A 100 7.67 -14.77 7.49
CA ASP A 100 8.43 -14.22 8.62
C ASP A 100 9.73 -13.50 8.22
N SER A 101 9.93 -13.23 6.92
CA SER A 101 11.15 -12.59 6.41
C SER A 101 11.37 -11.15 6.93
N MET A 102 10.30 -10.47 7.34
CA MET A 102 10.36 -9.13 7.91
C MET A 102 10.13 -9.12 9.43
N THR A 103 10.20 -10.29 10.08
CA THR A 103 10.08 -10.45 11.52
C THR A 103 11.46 -10.55 12.15
N ASP A 104 11.81 -9.57 12.98
CA ASP A 104 13.08 -9.49 13.72
C ASP A 104 12.89 -9.48 15.25
N GLY A 105 11.63 -9.57 15.72
CA GLY A 105 11.27 -9.57 17.13
C GLY A 105 11.25 -8.18 17.78
N THR A 106 11.42 -7.11 17.00
CA THR A 106 11.33 -5.72 17.46
C THR A 106 10.00 -5.07 17.06
N ASP A 107 9.73 -3.88 17.59
CA ASP A 107 8.56 -3.06 17.19
C ASP A 107 8.59 -2.67 15.71
N ALA A 108 9.74 -2.80 15.05
CA ALA A 108 9.90 -2.57 13.63
C ALA A 108 9.43 -3.73 12.75
N SER A 109 9.20 -4.92 13.34
CA SER A 109 8.80 -6.10 12.59
C SER A 109 7.54 -5.86 11.77
N VAL A 110 7.55 -6.38 10.54
CA VAL A 110 6.36 -6.51 9.70
C VAL A 110 5.99 -7.98 9.71
N LEU A 111 4.90 -8.30 10.40
CA LEU A 111 4.51 -9.66 10.72
C LEU A 111 3.66 -10.27 9.60
N ASP A 112 3.64 -11.59 9.57
CA ASP A 112 2.68 -12.35 8.77
C ASP A 112 1.23 -11.91 9.07
N GLY A 113 0.45 -11.65 8.03
CA GLY A 113 -0.92 -11.12 8.15
C GLY A 113 -1.03 -9.61 8.39
N ASP A 114 0.07 -8.88 8.61
CA ASP A 114 0.03 -7.40 8.58
C ASP A 114 -0.38 -6.92 7.17
N ILE A 115 -1.02 -5.74 7.11
CA ILE A 115 -1.33 -5.08 5.85
C ILE A 115 -0.43 -3.85 5.71
N VAL A 116 0.42 -3.84 4.68
CA VAL A 116 1.24 -2.67 4.35
C VAL A 116 0.54 -1.83 3.29
N THR A 117 0.47 -0.52 3.50
CA THR A 117 -0.04 0.42 2.50
C THR A 117 1.10 1.24 1.94
N GLY A 118 1.27 1.21 0.62
CA GLY A 118 2.34 1.88 -0.08
C GLY A 118 1.84 2.91 -1.08
N ARG A 119 2.64 3.94 -1.31
CA ARG A 119 2.44 4.94 -2.38
C ARG A 119 3.26 4.54 -3.60
N LEU A 120 2.62 4.47 -4.76
CA LEU A 120 3.28 4.10 -6.02
C LEU A 120 4.33 5.14 -6.41
N ILE A 121 5.54 4.69 -6.68
CA ILE A 121 6.60 5.48 -7.30
C ILE A 121 6.46 5.33 -8.82
N LYS A 122 6.18 6.44 -9.50
CA LYS A 122 6.10 6.47 -10.96
C LYS A 122 7.42 5.99 -11.58
N ARG A 123 7.33 5.20 -12.65
CA ARG A 123 8.49 4.60 -13.34
C ARG A 123 9.51 5.65 -13.81
N GLU A 124 9.05 6.84 -14.21
CA GLU A 124 9.91 7.97 -14.59
C GLU A 124 10.87 8.43 -13.47
N LEU A 125 10.54 8.18 -12.21
CA LEU A 125 11.36 8.57 -11.06
C LEU A 125 12.41 7.51 -10.67
N TRP A 126 12.38 6.32 -11.30
CA TRP A 126 13.28 5.22 -10.96
C TRP A 126 14.74 5.49 -11.39
N GLN A 127 14.94 6.44 -12.30
CA GLN A 127 16.25 6.93 -12.74
C GLN A 127 16.95 7.83 -11.70
N SER A 128 16.44 7.87 -10.47
CA SER A 128 16.97 8.69 -9.37
C SER A 128 16.99 7.91 -8.07
N LYS A 129 17.83 8.34 -7.12
CA LYS A 129 17.93 7.68 -5.82
C LYS A 129 16.59 7.76 -5.09
N PHE A 130 16.08 6.59 -4.71
CA PHE A 130 14.91 6.49 -3.85
C PHE A 130 15.19 7.07 -2.46
N HIS A 131 14.16 7.63 -1.83
CA HIS A 131 14.25 8.25 -0.51
C HIS A 131 14.26 7.21 0.62
N THR A 132 15.26 6.32 0.63
CA THR A 132 15.42 5.24 1.62
C THR A 132 15.67 5.76 3.04
N HIS A 133 16.13 7.00 3.19
CA HIS A 133 16.25 7.69 4.48
C HIS A 133 14.88 8.14 5.05
N LYS A 134 13.88 8.33 4.18
CA LYS A 134 12.53 8.76 4.56
C LYS A 134 11.57 7.58 4.72
N TYR A 135 11.73 6.56 3.88
CA TYR A 135 10.89 5.38 3.88
C TYR A 135 11.74 4.15 4.11
N ARG A 136 11.45 3.46 5.21
CA ARG A 136 12.19 2.27 5.62
C ARG A 136 11.84 1.05 4.79
N TYR A 137 10.54 0.81 4.57
CA TYR A 137 10.05 -0.38 3.89
C TYR A 137 9.50 -0.06 2.50
N TRP A 138 9.61 -1.05 1.63
CA TRP A 138 9.28 -0.95 0.22
C TRP A 138 8.52 -2.20 -0.21
N VAL A 139 7.53 -1.99 -1.07
CA VAL A 139 6.87 -3.07 -1.81
C VAL A 139 7.42 -3.06 -3.23
N VAL A 140 7.94 -4.18 -3.68
CA VAL A 140 8.44 -4.40 -5.04
C VAL A 140 7.58 -5.47 -5.67
N VAL A 141 6.85 -5.12 -6.73
CA VAL A 141 6.05 -6.06 -7.52
C VAL A 141 6.92 -6.56 -8.65
N HIS A 142 7.53 -7.72 -8.43
CA HIS A 142 8.44 -8.38 -9.36
C HIS A 142 7.68 -9.31 -10.30
N LYS A 143 8.03 -9.31 -11.59
CA LYS A 143 7.33 -10.08 -12.63
C LYS A 143 7.25 -11.58 -12.36
N TYR A 144 8.30 -12.13 -11.76
CA TYR A 144 8.44 -13.58 -11.59
C TYR A 144 8.34 -14.05 -10.13
N GLU A 145 8.67 -13.18 -9.19
CA GLU A 145 8.70 -13.51 -7.75
C GLU A 145 7.46 -13.01 -7.01
N GLY A 146 6.68 -12.16 -7.66
CA GLY A 146 5.48 -11.57 -7.10
C GLY A 146 5.75 -10.39 -6.19
N VAL A 147 4.94 -10.26 -5.14
CA VAL A 147 4.99 -9.11 -4.23
C VAL A 147 6.03 -9.35 -3.15
N ILE A 148 7.09 -8.53 -3.17
CA ILE A 148 8.21 -8.58 -2.25
C ILE A 148 8.14 -7.37 -1.31
N ILE A 149 8.21 -7.61 0.00
CA ILE A 149 8.25 -6.55 1.02
C ILE A 149 9.58 -6.63 1.76
N LYS A 150 10.40 -5.59 1.63
CA LYS A 150 11.80 -5.55 2.11
C LYS A 150 12.24 -4.12 2.43
N GLU A 151 13.40 -3.99 3.08
CA GLU A 151 14.19 -2.75 3.04
C GLU A 151 14.99 -2.70 1.73
N ILE A 152 15.28 -1.49 1.24
CA ILE A 152 16.26 -1.28 0.16
C ILE A 152 17.60 -0.94 0.82
N ALA A 153 18.51 -1.90 0.83
CA ALA A 153 19.86 -1.73 1.39
C ALA A 153 20.74 -0.89 0.47
N HIS A 154 20.59 -1.05 -0.84
CA HIS A 154 21.32 -0.29 -1.85
C HIS A 154 20.49 -0.14 -3.12
N HIS A 155 20.70 0.95 -3.85
CA HIS A 155 20.09 1.21 -5.16
C HIS A 155 21.18 1.69 -6.10
N ASP A 156 21.62 0.84 -7.03
CA ASP A 156 22.48 1.25 -8.14
C ASP A 156 21.63 1.83 -9.26
N VAL A 157 21.57 3.16 -9.34
CA VAL A 157 20.76 3.87 -10.33
C VAL A 157 21.31 3.67 -11.74
N ASN A 158 22.63 3.55 -11.90
CA ASN A 158 23.25 3.47 -13.22
C ASN A 158 22.96 2.14 -13.91
N ASN A 159 22.93 1.07 -13.12
CA ASN A 159 22.65 -0.28 -13.60
C ASN A 159 21.18 -0.70 -13.37
N GLY A 160 20.39 0.14 -12.71
CA GLY A 160 18.99 -0.15 -12.39
C GLY A 160 18.82 -1.35 -11.46
N ILE A 161 19.67 -1.49 -10.44
CA ILE A 161 19.67 -2.63 -9.52
C ILE A 161 19.28 -2.19 -8.11
N LEU A 162 18.38 -2.94 -7.47
CA LEU A 162 18.08 -2.81 -6.05
C LEU A 162 18.62 -4.00 -5.28
N THR A 163 19.35 -3.74 -4.20
CA THR A 163 19.69 -4.75 -3.20
C THR A 163 18.63 -4.71 -2.10
N LEU A 164 17.83 -5.78 -2.02
CA LEU A 164 16.74 -5.92 -1.07
C LEU A 164 17.19 -6.69 0.17
N ARG A 165 16.74 -6.24 1.33
CA ARG A 165 17.12 -6.77 2.64
C ARG A 165 15.90 -7.15 3.47
N SER A 166 15.92 -8.37 3.98
CA SER A 166 15.02 -8.85 5.02
C SER A 166 15.42 -8.27 6.38
N LEU A 167 14.43 -7.91 7.22
CA LEU A 167 14.69 -7.57 8.62
C LEU A 167 15.09 -8.80 9.44
N ASN A 168 14.55 -9.97 9.10
CA ASN A 168 14.88 -11.20 9.79
C ASN A 168 16.40 -11.45 9.76
N ALA A 169 16.97 -11.67 10.95
CA ALA A 169 18.41 -11.76 11.16
C ALA A 169 19.02 -13.08 10.64
N ASP A 170 18.20 -14.11 10.38
CA ASP A 170 18.68 -15.35 9.77
C ASP A 170 18.99 -15.12 8.27
N LYS A 171 20.22 -14.68 8.00
CA LYS A 171 20.72 -14.45 6.64
C LYS A 171 21.05 -15.73 5.87
N THR A 172 20.98 -16.89 6.52
CA THR A 172 21.06 -18.17 5.82
C THR A 172 19.74 -18.46 5.11
N ARG A 173 18.62 -18.20 5.80
CA ARG A 173 17.27 -18.38 5.26
C ARG A 173 16.80 -17.18 4.43
N TYR A 174 17.19 -15.97 4.85
CA TYR A 174 16.77 -14.70 4.27
C TYR A 174 17.98 -13.84 3.86
N PRO A 175 18.81 -14.31 2.92
CA PRO A 175 19.94 -13.53 2.41
C PRO A 175 19.44 -12.25 1.75
N ASP A 176 20.30 -11.23 1.75
CA ASP A 176 20.09 -10.07 0.89
C ASP A 176 20.25 -10.52 -0.57
N PHE A 177 19.44 -9.98 -1.47
CA PHE A 177 19.45 -10.35 -2.88
C PHE A 177 19.21 -9.13 -3.76
N GLU A 178 19.59 -9.25 -5.03
CA GLU A 178 19.48 -8.16 -6.00
C GLU A 178 18.32 -8.42 -6.96
N VAL A 179 17.63 -7.35 -7.33
CA VAL A 179 16.61 -7.36 -8.38
C VAL A 179 16.91 -6.27 -9.40
N SER A 180 16.70 -6.59 -10.67
CA SER A 180 16.75 -5.61 -11.76
C SER A 180 15.44 -4.84 -11.82
N LEU A 181 15.50 -3.51 -11.95
CA LEU A 181 14.33 -2.66 -12.18
C LEU A 181 13.61 -2.99 -13.50
N ASP A 182 14.28 -3.64 -14.45
CA ASP A 182 13.64 -4.12 -15.68
C ASP A 182 12.67 -5.28 -15.42
N ASP A 183 12.90 -6.06 -14.36
CA ASP A 183 12.03 -7.16 -13.94
C ASP A 183 10.98 -6.73 -12.90
N VAL A 184 10.89 -5.44 -12.63
CA VAL A 184 9.92 -4.85 -11.70
C VAL A 184 8.83 -4.11 -12.46
N ASP A 185 7.58 -4.44 -12.12
CA ASP A 185 6.39 -3.77 -12.67
C ASP A 185 6.02 -2.53 -11.87
N GLN A 186 6.06 -2.61 -10.54
CA GLN A 186 5.68 -1.52 -9.64
C GLN A 186 6.54 -1.47 -8.39
N ILE A 187 6.77 -0.26 -7.88
CA ILE A 187 7.47 -0.01 -6.60
C ILE A 187 6.62 0.93 -5.77
N PHE A 188 6.47 0.60 -4.49
CA PHE A 188 5.78 1.45 -3.52
C PHE A 188 6.67 1.75 -2.32
N ASN A 189 6.72 3.01 -1.90
CA ASN A 189 7.24 3.36 -0.59
C ASN A 189 6.14 3.12 0.46
N VAL A 190 6.43 2.35 1.51
CA VAL A 190 5.44 2.05 2.56
C VAL A 190 5.20 3.31 3.40
N VAL A 191 3.94 3.63 3.65
CA VAL A 191 3.51 4.79 4.44
C VAL A 191 2.72 4.42 5.69
N ASP A 192 2.12 3.22 5.71
CA ASP A 192 1.32 2.72 6.83
C ASP A 192 1.48 1.20 6.93
N ILE A 193 1.44 0.69 8.16
CA ILE A 193 1.36 -0.75 8.46
C ILE A 193 0.20 -0.93 9.43
N SER A 194 -0.84 -1.60 8.97
CA SER A 194 -2.04 -1.91 9.72
C SER A 194 -1.93 -3.33 10.27
N ARG A 195 -1.93 -3.47 11.60
CA ARG A 195 -1.89 -4.75 12.31
C ARG A 195 -3.24 -5.07 12.92
N SER A 196 -3.80 -6.24 12.58
CA SER A 196 -4.99 -6.74 13.26
C SER A 196 -4.59 -7.28 14.63
N LEU A 197 -4.90 -6.52 15.68
CA LEU A 197 -4.79 -6.92 17.09
C LEU A 197 -5.96 -7.80 17.53
#